data_AF-A0A5C8GES5-F1
#
_entry.id   AF-A0A5C8GES5-F1
#
_cell.length_a   1.000
_cell.length_b   1.000
_cell.length_c   1.000
_cell.angle_alpha   90.00
_cell.angle_beta   90.00
_cell.angle_gamma   90.00
#
_symmetry.space_group_name_H-M   'P 1'
#
loop_
_entity.id
_entity.type
_entity.pdbx_description
1 polymer ?
#
loop_
_entity_poly.entity_id
_entity_poly.type
_entity_poly.pdbx_seq_one_letter_code
_entity_poly.pdbx_strand_id
1 'polypeptide(L)'
;RNSAYFTYMDFPAQVQRCIYTTNWIERLNRKYRRTIQMRTSMPSEKSVIFLLAAVAMEETKTTYERRIYQFKNWKEKNKITVEVQRKER
;
A
#
# COMPACT_ATOMS: atom_id res chain seq x y z
N ARG A 1 -18.54 18.64 6.01
CA ARG A 1 -17.57 17.99 6.93
C ARG A 1 -17.70 16.46 6.95
N ASN A 2 -18.90 15.89 6.75
CA ASN A 2 -19.12 14.42 6.75
C ASN A 2 -19.02 13.73 5.38
N SER A 3 -18.88 14.46 4.27
CA SER A 3 -18.85 13.89 2.92
C SER A 3 -17.71 12.89 2.68
N ALA A 4 -16.55 13.09 3.33
CA ALA A 4 -15.39 12.21 3.18
C ALA A 4 -15.51 10.86 3.90
N TYR A 5 -16.46 10.66 4.81
CA TYR A 5 -16.68 9.36 5.44
C TYR A 5 -17.51 8.43 4.56
N PHE A 6 -18.36 8.98 3.70
CA PHE A 6 -19.16 8.21 2.76
C PHE A 6 -18.33 7.63 1.61
N THR A 7 -17.24 8.30 1.21
CA THR A 7 -16.35 7.81 0.15
C THR A 7 -15.71 6.46 0.47
N TYR A 8 -15.53 6.13 1.76
CA TYR A 8 -15.07 4.79 2.15
C TYR A 8 -16.05 3.69 1.75
N MET A 9 -17.36 3.95 1.88
CA MET A 9 -18.42 2.98 1.58
C MET A 9 -18.56 2.71 0.08
N ASP A 10 -18.14 3.66 -0.76
CA ASP A 10 -18.18 3.54 -2.21
C ASP A 10 -17.15 2.53 -2.77
N PHE A 11 -16.14 2.14 -1.97
CA PHE A 11 -15.15 1.16 -2.38
C PHE A 11 -15.67 -0.28 -2.26
N PRO A 12 -15.21 -1.22 -3.11
CA PRO A 12 -15.56 -2.62 -2.96
C PRO A 12 -14.99 -3.21 -1.66
N ALA A 13 -15.68 -4.19 -1.08
CA ALA A 13 -15.34 -4.80 0.22
C ALA A 13 -13.89 -5.31 0.32
N GLN A 14 -13.28 -5.72 -0.80
CA GLN A 14 -11.87 -6.12 -0.83
C GLN A 14 -10.92 -4.93 -0.56
N VAL A 15 -11.24 -3.75 -1.11
CA VAL A 15 -10.45 -2.52 -0.97
C VAL A 15 -10.71 -1.87 0.38
N GLN A 16 -11.97 -1.86 0.84
CA GLN A 16 -12.34 -1.38 2.18
C GLN A 16 -11.50 -2.06 3.28
N ARG A 17 -11.32 -3.38 3.18
CA ARG A 17 -10.51 -4.15 4.14
C ARG A 17 -9.05 -3.71 4.16
N CYS A 18 -8.48 -3.36 3.01
CA CYS A 18 -7.13 -2.82 2.90
C CYS A 18 -7.03 -1.39 3.48
N ILE A 19 -8.05 -0.55 3.26
CA ILE A 19 -8.10 0.82 3.79
C ILE A 19 -8.27 0.82 5.32
N TYR A 20 -9.13 -0.06 5.84
CA TYR A 20 -9.43 -0.13 7.26
C TYR A 20 -8.24 -0.61 8.11
N THR A 21 -7.40 -1.49 7.56
CA THR A 21 -6.25 -2.02 8.31
C THR A 21 -4.99 -1.19 8.11
N THR A 22 -4.35 -0.79 9.20
CA THR A 22 -3.05 -0.08 9.20
C THR A 22 -1.85 -1.03 9.30
N ASN A 23 -2.07 -2.35 9.36
CA ASN A 23 -1.02 -3.35 9.56
C ASN A 23 0.14 -3.20 8.55
N TRP A 24 -0.18 -2.81 7.32
CA TRP A 24 0.81 -2.65 6.25
C TRP A 24 1.76 -1.48 6.50
N ILE A 25 1.20 -0.30 6.81
CA ILE A 25 1.99 0.89 7.11
C ILE A 25 2.72 0.73 8.46
N GLU A 26 2.10 0.08 9.44
CA GLU A 26 2.72 -0.23 10.73
C GLU A 26 3.89 -1.20 10.58
N ARG A 27 3.75 -2.24 9.73
CA ARG A 27 4.84 -3.19 9.45
C ARG A 27 6.04 -2.49 8.84
N LEU A 28 5.82 -1.61 7.86
CA LEU A 28 6.89 -0.83 7.23
C LEU A 28 7.53 0.15 8.24
N ASN A 29 6.71 0.89 9.00
CA ASN A 29 7.19 1.82 10.02
C ASN A 29 7.99 1.12 11.12
N ARG A 30 7.63 -0.11 11.50
CA ARG A 30 8.39 -0.91 12.46
C ARG A 30 9.79 -1.24 11.94
N LYS A 31 9.92 -1.54 10.64
CA LYS A 31 11.23 -1.76 10.00
C LYS A 31 12.05 -0.47 9.94
N TYR A 32 11.45 0.64 9.53
CA TYR A 32 12.12 1.95 9.55
C TYR A 32 12.63 2.34 10.94
N ARG A 33 11.79 2.19 11.98
CA ARG A 33 12.19 2.46 13.36
C ARG A 33 13.37 1.59 13.77
N ARG A 34 13.35 0.29 13.46
CA ARG A 34 14.47 -0.61 13.78
C ARG A 34 15.77 -0.19 13.08
N THR A 35 15.71 0.18 11.80
CA THR A 35 16.89 0.59 11.04
C THR A 35 17.48 1.91 11.55
N ILE A 36 16.64 2.87 11.94
CA ILE A 36 17.08 4.14 12.52
C ILE A 36 17.62 3.93 13.94
N GLN A 37 16.95 3.13 14.76
CA GLN A 37 17.33 2.93 16.17
C GLN A 37 18.71 2.29 16.34
N MET A 38 19.15 1.47 15.38
CA MET A 38 20.50 0.91 15.35
C MET A 38 21.59 1.96 15.06
N ARG A 39 21.22 3.14 14.57
CA ARG A 39 22.13 4.22 14.21
C ARG A 39 21.99 5.34 15.24
N THR A 40 22.96 5.44 16.16
CA THR A 40 22.95 6.41 17.28
C THR A 40 22.80 7.86 16.83
N SER A 41 23.41 8.21 15.69
CA SER A 41 23.25 9.53 15.07
C SER A 41 23.33 9.41 13.54
N MET A 42 22.72 10.37 12.85
CA MET A 42 22.74 10.46 11.39
C MET A 42 23.47 11.74 10.96
N PRO A 43 24.33 11.68 9.93
CA PRO A 43 25.18 12.80 9.53
C PRO A 43 24.42 13.93 8.82
N SER A 44 23.29 13.65 8.18
CA SER A 44 22.43 14.65 7.53
C SER A 44 21.03 14.10 7.23
N GLU A 45 20.05 14.98 7.02
CA GLU A 45 18.69 14.57 6.62
C GLU A 45 18.66 13.77 5.31
N LYS A 46 19.51 14.13 4.34
CA LYS A 46 19.64 13.42 3.06
C LYS A 46 20.07 11.96 3.27
N SER A 47 20.96 11.72 4.24
CA SER A 47 21.39 10.35 4.58
C SER A 47 20.25 9.51 5.18
N VAL A 48 19.32 10.13 5.91
CA VAL A 48 18.13 9.45 6.45
C VAL A 48 17.19 9.05 5.33
N ILE A 49 16.90 9.98 4.41
CA ILE A 49 16.02 9.71 3.26
C ILE A 49 16.60 8.58 2.41
N PHE A 50 17.92 8.62 2.13
CA PHE A 50 18.58 7.57 1.37
C PHE A 50 18.48 6.20 2.05
N LEU A 51 18.69 6.14 3.36
CA LEU A 51 18.58 4.91 4.14
C LEU A 51 17.16 4.34 4.15
N LEU A 52 16.16 5.19 4.39
CA LEU A 52 14.76 4.78 4.40
C LEU A 52 14.29 4.34 3.01
N ALA A 53 14.77 5.00 1.95
CA ALA A 53 14.53 4.59 0.58
C ALA A 53 15.15 3.22 0.29
N ALA A 54 16.38 2.96 0.74
CA ALA A 54 17.02 1.65 0.58
C ALA A 54 16.21 0.53 1.26
N VAL A 55 15.74 0.75 2.50
CA VAL A 55 14.86 -0.19 3.19
C VAL A 55 13.54 -0.37 2.41
N ALA A 56 12.96 0.70 1.90
CA ALA A 56 11.74 0.61 1.08
C ALA A 56 11.95 -0.27 -0.16
N MET A 57 13.08 -0.09 -0.86
CA MET A 57 13.43 -0.86 -2.06
C MET A 57 13.69 -2.34 -1.75
N GLU A 58 14.25 -2.64 -0.58
CA GLU A 58 14.43 -4.03 -0.13
C GLU A 58 13.09 -4.70 0.19
N GLU A 59 12.20 -3.99 0.88
CA GLU A 59 10.88 -4.51 1.24
C GLU A 59 10.00 -4.76 0.01
N THR A 60 10.08 -3.90 -1.00
CA THR A 60 9.32 -4.09 -2.25
C THR A 60 9.80 -5.31 -3.03
N LYS A 61 11.10 -5.57 -3.05
CA LYS A 61 11.69 -6.75 -3.70
C LYS A 61 11.43 -8.06 -2.96
N THR A 62 11.34 -8.03 -1.64
CA THR A 62 11.25 -9.25 -0.82
C THR A 62 9.83 -9.54 -0.35
N THR A 63 9.27 -8.63 0.44
CA THR A 63 8.01 -8.83 1.16
C THR A 63 6.82 -8.54 0.28
N TYR A 64 6.87 -7.42 -0.47
CA TYR A 64 5.73 -6.92 -1.24
C TYR A 64 5.77 -7.31 -2.73
N GLU A 65 6.69 -8.19 -3.11
CA GLU A 65 6.81 -8.70 -4.47
C GLU A 65 5.54 -9.44 -4.91
N ARG A 66 4.94 -10.20 -3.99
CA ARG A 66 3.75 -11.00 -4.28
C ARG A 66 2.49 -10.15 -4.25
N ARG A 67 1.63 -10.38 -5.24
CA ARG A 67 0.30 -9.76 -5.27
C ARG A 67 -0.54 -10.24 -4.10
N ILE A 68 -1.27 -9.31 -3.51
CA ILE A 68 -2.26 -9.58 -2.47
C ILE A 68 -3.33 -10.52 -3.01
N TYR A 69 -3.70 -11.52 -2.21
CA TYR A 69 -4.74 -12.47 -2.55
C TYR A 69 -6.07 -11.79 -2.95
N GLN A 70 -6.47 -10.74 -2.22
CA GLN A 70 -7.68 -9.97 -2.49
C GLN A 70 -7.73 -9.35 -3.89
N PHE A 71 -6.56 -9.11 -4.50
CA PHE A 71 -6.41 -8.53 -5.84
C PHE A 71 -5.95 -9.55 -6.89
N LYS A 72 -5.99 -10.87 -6.58
CA LYS A 72 -5.53 -11.93 -7.50
C LYS A 72 -6.23 -11.83 -8.86
N ASN A 73 -7.56 -11.70 -8.86
CA ASN A 73 -8.41 -11.67 -10.07
C ASN A 73 -8.83 -10.25 -10.49
N TRP A 74 -8.15 -9.21 -9.98
CA TRP A 74 -8.56 -7.82 -10.20
C TRP A 74 -8.53 -7.43 -11.70
N LYS A 75 -7.54 -7.92 -12.45
CA LYS A 75 -7.44 -7.68 -13.90
C LYS A 75 -8.61 -8.26 -14.69
N GLU A 76 -9.08 -9.44 -14.32
CA GLU A 76 -10.22 -10.11 -14.97
C GLU A 76 -11.51 -9.36 -14.68
N LYS A 77 -11.74 -8.96 -13.43
CA LYS A 77 -12.90 -8.15 -13.04
C LYS A 77 -12.98 -6.85 -13.82
N ASN A 78 -11.88 -6.12 -13.95
CA ASN A 78 -11.86 -4.86 -14.69
C ASN A 78 -12.13 -5.05 -16.19
N LYS A 79 -11.64 -6.14 -16.81
CA LYS A 79 -11.95 -6.45 -18.21
C LYS A 79 -13.45 -6.66 -18.42
N ILE A 80 -14.08 -7.46 -17.55
CA ILE A 80 -15.52 -7.73 -17.58
C ILE A 80 -16.30 -6.42 -17.42
N THR A 81 -15.92 -5.56 -16.48
CA THR A 81 -16.59 -4.27 -16.27
C THR A 81 -16.52 -3.36 -17.50
N VAL A 82 -15.36 -3.28 -18.17
CA VAL A 82 -15.21 -2.47 -19.38
C VAL A 82 -16.01 -3.03 -20.55
N GLU A 83 -16.09 -4.36 -20.69
CA GLU A 83 -16.89 -5.01 -21.73
C GLU A 83 -18.39 -4.82 -21.53
N VAL A 84 -18.88 -4.89 -20.28
CA VAL A 84 -20.28 -4.58 -19.95
C VAL A 84 -20.62 -3.13 -20.30
N GLN A 85 -19.77 -2.18 -19.91
CA GLN A 85 -19.93 -0.75 -20.25
C GLN A 85 -19.82 -0.43 -21.75
N ARG A 86 -19.23 -1.33 -22.55
CA ARG A 86 -19.19 -1.22 -24.01
C ARG A 86 -20.43 -1.81 -24.68
N LYS A 87 -21.09 -2.79 -24.04
CA LYS A 87 -22.35 -3.38 -24.53
C LYS A 87 -23.58 -2.53 -24.20
N GLU A 88 -23.51 -1.73 -23.14
CA GLU A 88 -24.57 -0.80 -22.73
C GLU A 88 -24.54 0.54 -23.49
N ARG A 89 -23.50 0.77 -24.30
CA ARG A 89 -23.37 1.91 -25.23
C ARG A 89 -23.67 1.47 -26.64
#